data_AF-A0A7V2RLQ8-F1
#
_entry.id   AF-A0A7V2RLQ8-F1
#
_cell.length_a   1.000
_cell.length_b   1.000
_cell.length_c   1.000
_cell.angle_alpha   90.00
_cell.angle_beta   90.00
_cell.angle_gamma   90.00
#
_symmetry.space_group_name_H-M   'P 1'
#
loop_
_entity.id
_entity.type
_entity.pdbx_description
1 polymer ?
#
loop_
_entity_poly.entity_id
_entity_poly.type
_entity_poly.pdbx_seq_one_letter_code
_entity_poly.pdbx_strand_id
1 'polypeptide(L)'
;MKWLSYLIWLLPISNLFAQTCGDGSAPVVQSAVIGGMKSWDAQGDSDNESILLCGFPANGNIIGGEHSGIDISPKFNSYCNEARFRLNNAVTLTPAVGENNTGPCINNYSGGGSSNLQDNGLVFQADGAGCVTIESFESYDDISNFVDADITAGVITLYACPEGVLLPIELKYFRAVPEDKTNNITWATSSELNTEWHIVERSATGTGNWEKMGQIEGAGTSNENHIY
;
A
#
# COMPACT_ATOMS: atom_id res chain seq x y z
N MET A 1 0.27 26.14 11.19
CA MET A 1 0.05 25.00 10.26
C MET A 1 0.61 23.76 10.92
N LYS A 2 -0.24 22.84 11.35
CA LYS A 2 0.18 21.53 11.87
C LYS A 2 0.00 20.53 10.73
N TRP A 3 1.09 19.94 10.29
CA TRP A 3 1.05 18.79 9.40
C TRP A 3 0.51 17.60 10.21
N LEU A 4 -0.63 17.05 9.80
CA LEU A 4 -1.11 15.77 10.32
C LEU A 4 -0.34 14.67 9.60
N SER A 5 0.63 14.06 10.26
CA SER A 5 1.24 12.80 9.81
C SER A 5 0.28 11.67 10.19
N TYR A 6 -0.28 10.98 9.20
CA TYR A 6 -1.08 9.78 9.42
C TYR A 6 -0.14 8.62 9.75
N LEU A 7 -0.23 8.09 10.96
CA LEU A 7 0.48 6.89 11.42
C LEU A 7 -0.46 5.69 11.20
N ILE A 8 -0.07 4.72 10.37
CA ILE A 8 -0.93 3.62 9.93
C ILE A 8 -0.46 2.29 10.53
N TRP A 9 -1.43 1.50 11.00
CA TRP A 9 -1.26 0.12 11.44
C TRP A 9 -1.42 -0.81 10.24
N LEU A 10 -0.37 -1.57 9.92
CA LEU A 10 -0.38 -2.52 8.81
C LEU A 10 -1.02 -3.84 9.26
N LEU A 11 -2.26 -4.10 8.82
CA LEU A 11 -2.83 -5.44 8.90
C LEU A 11 -2.41 -6.23 7.65
N PRO A 12 -1.92 -7.47 7.79
CA PRO A 12 -1.54 -8.30 6.65
C PRO A 12 -2.81 -8.74 5.89
N ILE A 13 -3.15 -8.01 4.84
CA ILE A 13 -4.09 -8.49 3.82
C ILE A 13 -3.28 -9.44 2.94
N SER A 14 -3.46 -10.73 3.15
CA SER A 14 -2.58 -11.76 2.58
C SER A 14 -2.64 -11.92 1.06
N ASN A 15 -3.43 -11.13 0.31
CA ASN A 15 -3.44 -11.17 -1.14
C ASN A 15 -3.86 -9.82 -1.76
N LEU A 16 -2.89 -8.95 -2.06
CA LEU A 16 -3.12 -7.78 -2.91
C LEU A 16 -3.22 -8.17 -4.41
N PHE A 17 -2.74 -9.36 -4.77
CA PHE A 17 -2.67 -9.94 -6.12
C PHE A 17 -4.01 -10.16 -6.85
N ALA A 18 -5.15 -9.91 -6.20
CA ALA A 18 -6.48 -10.08 -6.80
C ALA A 18 -7.14 -8.76 -7.24
N GLN A 19 -6.46 -7.61 -7.09
CA GLN A 19 -7.01 -6.34 -7.57
C GLN A 19 -7.07 -6.33 -9.09
N THR A 20 -8.25 -6.08 -9.65
CA THR A 20 -8.42 -5.66 -11.05
C THR A 20 -8.54 -4.15 -11.08
N CYS A 21 -8.06 -3.53 -12.14
CA CYS A 21 -8.46 -2.17 -12.46
C CYS A 21 -9.98 -2.11 -12.63
N GLY A 22 -10.59 -0.97 -12.36
CA GLY A 22 -12.04 -0.78 -12.51
C GLY A 22 -12.58 -0.87 -13.94
N ASP A 23 -11.71 -0.96 -14.94
CA ASP A 23 -12.07 -1.33 -16.32
C ASP A 23 -11.98 -2.85 -16.57
N GLY A 24 -11.72 -3.64 -15.52
CA GLY A 24 -11.53 -5.09 -15.58
C GLY A 24 -10.15 -5.54 -16.04
N SER A 25 -9.25 -4.62 -16.38
CA SER A 25 -7.88 -4.97 -16.77
C SER A 25 -7.04 -5.40 -15.56
N ALA A 26 -5.98 -6.18 -15.81
CA ALA A 26 -5.01 -6.50 -14.78
C ALA A 26 -4.14 -5.26 -14.46
N PRO A 27 -3.83 -4.98 -13.19
CA PRO A 27 -2.93 -3.89 -12.83
C PRO A 27 -1.55 -4.07 -13.45
N VAL A 28 -0.93 -2.96 -13.81
CA VAL A 28 0.48 -2.93 -14.17
C VAL A 28 1.31 -3.03 -12.91
N VAL A 29 2.16 -4.05 -12.83
CA VAL A 29 3.00 -4.33 -11.66
C VAL A 29 4.45 -3.99 -11.99
N GLN A 30 5.10 -3.23 -11.11
CA GLN A 30 6.53 -2.96 -11.19
C GLN A 30 7.17 -3.17 -9.83
N SER A 31 8.43 -3.63 -9.84
CA SER A 31 9.21 -3.86 -8.63
C SER A 31 10.57 -3.17 -8.71
N ALA A 32 10.99 -2.58 -7.59
CA ALA A 32 12.32 -2.02 -7.40
C ALA A 32 13.05 -2.80 -6.31
N VAL A 33 14.28 -3.23 -6.60
CA VAL A 33 15.22 -3.67 -5.57
C VAL A 33 15.78 -2.41 -4.91
N ILE A 34 15.58 -2.28 -3.61
CA ILE A 34 16.03 -1.14 -2.80
C ILE A 34 17.27 -1.47 -1.96
N GLY A 35 17.75 -2.72 -2.04
CA GLY A 35 19.03 -3.10 -1.45
C GLY A 35 20.19 -2.31 -2.06
N GLY A 36 21.03 -1.76 -1.20
CA GLY A 36 22.12 -0.84 -1.54
C GLY A 36 21.79 0.63 -1.33
N MET A 37 20.51 0.98 -1.11
CA MET A 37 20.12 2.36 -0.81
C MET A 37 20.61 2.80 0.58
N LYS A 38 20.78 4.10 0.75
CA LYS A 38 21.10 4.74 2.04
C LYS A 38 20.11 5.84 2.38
N SER A 39 19.82 5.98 3.67
CA SER A 39 19.13 7.15 4.22
C SER A 39 20.18 8.09 4.82
N TRP A 40 20.14 9.36 4.40
CA TRP A 40 21.15 10.37 4.71
C TRP A 40 20.59 11.50 5.55
N ASP A 41 19.54 12.16 5.07
CA ASP A 41 19.06 13.37 5.70
C ASP A 41 17.53 13.42 5.64
N ALA A 42 17.00 14.55 6.12
CA ALA A 42 15.59 14.83 6.07
C ALA A 42 15.00 14.65 4.66
N GLN A 43 13.72 14.33 4.62
CA GLN A 43 12.96 14.21 3.40
C GLN A 43 13.18 15.38 2.41
N GLY A 44 13.46 15.04 1.15
CA GLY A 44 13.69 15.97 0.05
C GLY A 44 15.10 16.55 -0.01
N ASP A 45 16.02 16.11 0.85
CA ASP A 45 17.42 16.48 0.74
C ASP A 45 18.02 15.95 -0.58
N SER A 46 18.96 16.71 -1.15
CA SER A 46 19.64 16.35 -2.39
C SER A 46 20.60 15.16 -2.24
N ASP A 47 21.05 14.89 -1.02
CA ASP A 47 21.95 13.78 -0.74
C ASP A 47 21.21 12.44 -0.52
N ASN A 48 19.88 12.49 -0.37
CA ASN A 48 19.06 11.28 -0.28
C ASN A 48 19.13 10.44 -1.56
N GLU A 49 19.25 9.13 -1.37
CA GLU A 49 19.24 8.22 -2.49
C GLU A 49 17.80 7.97 -2.97
N SER A 50 17.62 7.99 -4.29
CA SER A 50 16.33 7.75 -4.91
C SER A 50 16.43 6.79 -6.08
N ILE A 51 15.38 5.98 -6.25
CA ILE A 51 15.18 5.09 -7.39
C ILE A 51 13.96 5.58 -8.15
N LEU A 52 14.08 5.62 -9.47
CA LEU A 52 12.95 5.88 -10.36
C LEU A 52 12.39 4.55 -10.85
N LEU A 53 11.20 4.19 -10.39
CA LEU A 53 10.47 2.99 -10.81
C LEU A 53 9.48 3.36 -11.91
N CYS A 54 9.78 2.99 -13.15
CA CYS A 54 8.97 3.33 -14.32
C CYS A 54 8.25 2.13 -14.92
N GLY A 55 7.39 2.40 -15.90
CA GLY A 55 6.65 1.37 -16.64
C GLY A 55 5.18 1.26 -16.23
N PHE A 56 4.69 2.20 -15.43
CA PHE A 56 3.27 2.37 -15.16
C PHE A 56 2.59 3.14 -16.31
N PRO A 57 1.24 3.13 -16.40
CA PRO A 57 0.53 4.08 -17.23
C PRO A 57 0.90 5.53 -16.84
N ALA A 58 1.01 6.43 -17.83
CA ALA A 58 1.21 7.85 -17.56
C ALA A 58 0.06 8.37 -16.67
N ASN A 59 0.40 9.08 -15.58
CA ASN A 59 -0.55 9.50 -14.54
C ASN A 59 -1.37 8.35 -13.90
N GLY A 60 -0.92 7.10 -14.04
CA GLY A 60 -1.63 5.94 -13.53
C GLY A 60 -1.80 5.97 -12.02
N ASN A 61 -2.97 5.58 -11.53
CA ASN A 61 -3.26 5.48 -10.10
C ASN A 61 -2.53 4.28 -9.51
N ILE A 62 -1.65 4.52 -8.53
CA ILE A 62 -1.06 3.48 -7.71
C ILE A 62 -2.10 3.05 -6.67
N ILE A 63 -2.60 1.83 -6.82
CA ILE A 63 -3.71 1.29 -6.03
C ILE A 63 -3.24 0.44 -4.85
N GLY A 64 -1.97 0.02 -4.86
CA GLY A 64 -1.42 -0.77 -3.78
C GLY A 64 0.10 -0.96 -3.89
N GLY A 65 0.68 -1.51 -2.82
CA GLY A 65 2.09 -1.83 -2.78
C GLY A 65 2.43 -2.95 -1.79
N GLU A 66 3.50 -3.66 -2.08
CA GLU A 66 4.08 -4.69 -1.21
C GLU A 66 5.54 -4.36 -0.98
N HIS A 67 6.02 -4.63 0.22
CA HIS A 67 7.44 -4.57 0.53
C HIS A 67 7.88 -5.88 1.16
N SER A 68 9.01 -6.41 0.74
CA SER A 68 9.47 -7.73 1.20
C SER A 68 10.98 -7.77 1.36
N GLY A 69 11.42 -8.53 2.38
CA GLY A 69 12.84 -8.73 2.66
C GLY A 69 13.61 -7.44 2.87
N ILE A 70 12.96 -6.42 3.47
CA ILE A 70 13.62 -5.16 3.78
C ILE A 70 14.55 -5.42 4.96
N ASP A 71 15.85 -5.35 4.70
CA ASP A 71 16.88 -5.41 5.72
C ASP A 71 17.49 -4.02 5.91
N ILE A 72 17.46 -3.50 7.15
CA ILE A 72 17.99 -2.19 7.52
C ILE A 72 19.10 -2.37 8.53
N SER A 73 20.27 -1.83 8.21
CA SER A 73 21.43 -1.80 9.08
C SER A 73 21.69 -0.36 9.52
N PRO A 74 21.18 0.04 10.70
CA PRO A 74 21.41 1.40 11.21
C PRO A 74 22.90 1.64 11.45
N LYS A 75 23.30 2.91 11.35
CA LYS A 75 24.63 3.38 11.67
C LYS A 75 24.62 4.08 13.02
N PHE A 76 25.77 4.09 13.67
CA PHE A 76 25.99 4.81 14.92
C PHE A 76 24.90 4.52 15.99
N ASN A 77 24.20 5.56 16.47
CA ASN A 77 23.16 5.47 17.50
C ASN A 77 21.74 5.62 16.91
N SER A 78 21.59 5.45 15.61
CA SER A 78 20.34 5.70 14.89
C SER A 78 19.34 4.56 15.09
N TYR A 79 18.06 4.88 14.91
CA TYR A 79 16.94 3.98 15.20
C TYR A 79 16.41 3.36 13.90
N CYS A 80 15.99 2.08 13.94
CA CYS A 80 15.48 1.42 12.72
C CYS A 80 14.25 2.13 12.11
N ASN A 81 13.47 2.82 12.93
CA ASN A 81 12.25 3.50 12.49
C ASN A 81 12.50 4.93 11.97
N GLU A 82 13.76 5.39 11.96
CA GLU A 82 14.15 6.66 11.37
C GLU A 82 14.25 6.57 9.85
N ALA A 83 14.77 5.45 9.35
CA ALA A 83 14.80 5.12 7.93
C ALA A 83 13.38 4.96 7.37
N ARG A 84 13.09 5.71 6.31
CA ARG A 84 11.79 5.75 5.65
C ARG A 84 11.94 5.70 4.14
N PHE A 85 10.87 5.28 3.47
CA PHE A 85 10.76 5.36 2.02
C PHE A 85 9.62 6.28 1.64
N ARG A 86 9.89 7.30 0.81
CA ARG A 86 8.87 8.16 0.24
C ARG A 86 8.56 7.75 -1.19
N LEU A 87 7.28 7.64 -1.52
CA LEU A 87 6.79 7.36 -2.87
C LEU A 87 6.13 8.63 -3.44
N ASN A 88 6.67 9.18 -4.52
CA ASN A 88 6.14 10.34 -5.25
C ASN A 88 5.63 11.50 -4.37
N ASN A 89 6.35 11.82 -3.30
CA ASN A 89 5.97 12.87 -2.36
C ASN A 89 4.64 12.62 -1.59
N ALA A 90 3.98 11.48 -1.80
CA ALA A 90 2.60 11.22 -1.39
C ALA A 90 2.47 10.19 -0.26
N VAL A 91 3.14 9.03 -0.39
CA VAL A 91 3.07 7.94 0.59
C VAL A 91 4.43 7.79 1.27
N THR A 92 4.43 7.51 2.57
CA THR A 92 5.65 7.22 3.34
C THR A 92 5.51 5.83 3.95
N LEU A 93 6.45 4.95 3.64
CA LEU A 93 6.61 3.66 4.31
C LEU A 93 7.60 3.83 5.46
N THR A 94 7.25 3.34 6.64
CA THR A 94 8.13 3.36 7.81
C THR A 94 8.32 1.94 8.31
N PRO A 95 9.35 1.24 7.83
CA PRO A 95 9.73 -0.07 8.34
C PRO A 95 9.91 -0.05 9.87
N ALA A 96 9.73 -1.20 10.53
CA ALA A 96 9.90 -1.39 11.98
C ALA A 96 8.94 -0.62 12.91
N VAL A 97 8.01 0.20 12.39
CA VAL A 97 7.00 0.87 13.24
C VAL A 97 6.05 -0.15 13.84
N GLY A 98 5.89 -0.09 15.18
CA GLY A 98 5.01 -1.00 15.93
C GLY A 98 5.69 -2.27 16.42
N GLU A 99 6.95 -2.51 16.08
CA GLU A 99 7.69 -3.71 16.48
C GLU A 99 8.47 -3.57 17.80
N ASN A 100 8.10 -2.58 18.64
CA ASN A 100 8.75 -2.28 19.93
C ASN A 100 10.26 -1.97 19.86
N ASN A 101 10.79 -1.60 18.69
CA ASN A 101 12.15 -1.08 18.55
C ASN A 101 12.21 0.36 19.08
N THR A 102 12.30 0.48 20.41
CA THR A 102 12.22 1.76 21.18
C THR A 102 13.59 2.32 21.57
N GLY A 103 14.68 1.74 21.05
CA GLY A 103 16.06 2.18 21.27
C GLY A 103 16.85 2.20 19.96
N PRO A 104 18.10 2.71 19.97
CA PRO A 104 19.03 2.53 18.87
C PRO A 104 19.02 1.05 18.48
N CYS A 105 18.82 0.78 17.21
CA CYS A 105 18.69 -0.59 16.78
C CYS A 105 20.07 -1.25 16.80
N ILE A 106 20.29 -2.09 17.82
CA ILE A 106 21.56 -2.83 17.97
C ILE A 106 21.64 -4.00 16.98
N ASN A 107 20.51 -4.36 16.37
CA ASN A 107 20.38 -5.46 15.41
C ASN A 107 19.78 -4.93 14.10
N ASN A 108 20.11 -5.59 12.98
CA ASN A 108 19.48 -5.33 11.70
C ASN A 108 17.98 -5.61 11.80
N TYR A 109 17.15 -4.69 11.31
CA TYR A 109 15.74 -5.00 11.04
C TYR A 109 15.66 -5.88 9.81
N SER A 110 14.78 -6.89 9.83
CA SER A 110 14.45 -7.72 8.68
C SER A 110 12.95 -7.95 8.69
N GLY A 111 12.25 -7.46 7.67
CA GLY A 111 10.79 -7.51 7.65
C GLY A 111 10.17 -7.31 6.28
N GLY A 112 8.84 -7.30 6.26
CA GLY A 112 8.05 -7.19 5.05
C GLY A 112 6.56 -7.20 5.34
N GLY A 113 5.77 -6.76 4.38
CA GLY A 113 4.32 -6.71 4.47
C GLY A 113 3.68 -6.24 3.16
N SER A 114 2.41 -6.57 3.00
CA SER A 114 1.55 -5.99 1.97
C SER A 114 0.80 -4.79 2.54
N SER A 115 0.53 -3.79 1.72
CA SER A 115 -0.30 -2.65 2.08
C SER A 115 -1.25 -2.34 0.93
N ASN A 116 -2.53 -2.57 1.18
CA ASN A 116 -3.56 -2.08 0.27
C ASN A 116 -3.70 -0.57 0.46
N LEU A 117 -3.02 0.19 -0.39
CA LEU A 117 -3.01 1.65 -0.31
C LEU A 117 -4.41 2.23 -0.52
N GLN A 118 -5.20 1.61 -1.40
CA GLN A 118 -6.58 1.99 -1.62
C GLN A 118 -7.49 1.81 -0.40
N ASP A 119 -7.39 0.69 0.32
CA ASP A 119 -8.17 0.46 1.55
C ASP A 119 -7.84 1.48 2.64
N ASN A 120 -6.63 2.05 2.59
CA ASN A 120 -6.18 3.10 3.50
C ASN A 120 -6.49 4.52 2.98
N GLY A 121 -7.17 4.67 1.84
CA GLY A 121 -7.44 5.97 1.20
C GLY A 121 -6.18 6.67 0.67
N LEU A 122 -5.09 5.94 0.48
CA LEU A 122 -3.78 6.43 0.06
C LEU A 122 -3.53 6.15 -1.43
N VAL A 123 -4.38 6.66 -2.31
CA VAL A 123 -4.12 6.58 -3.76
C VAL A 123 -3.21 7.74 -4.16
N PHE A 124 -2.12 7.45 -4.85
CA PHE A 124 -1.26 8.45 -5.48
C PHE A 124 -0.98 8.08 -6.93
N GLN A 125 -0.43 8.99 -7.72
CA GLN A 125 -0.23 8.77 -9.15
C GLN A 125 1.25 8.59 -9.50
N ALA A 126 1.51 7.76 -10.51
CA ALA A 126 2.73 7.88 -11.29
C ALA A 126 2.78 9.25 -11.97
N ASP A 127 3.96 9.74 -12.33
CA ASP A 127 4.07 10.99 -13.08
C ASP A 127 3.60 10.84 -14.54
N GLY A 128 3.71 11.92 -15.32
CA GLY A 128 3.34 11.91 -16.74
C GLY A 128 4.21 10.99 -17.62
N ALA A 129 5.34 10.51 -17.10
CA ALA A 129 6.19 9.51 -17.75
C ALA A 129 5.88 8.07 -17.29
N GLY A 130 4.92 7.89 -16.37
CA GLY A 130 4.59 6.59 -15.81
C GLY A 130 5.64 6.10 -14.81
N CYS A 131 6.24 7.03 -14.06
CA CYS A 131 7.27 6.75 -13.08
C CYS A 131 6.86 7.13 -11.65
N VAL A 132 7.38 6.37 -10.70
CA VAL A 132 7.31 6.64 -9.26
C VAL A 132 8.71 6.75 -8.71
N THR A 133 9.03 7.88 -8.10
CA THR A 133 10.26 8.08 -7.33
C THR A 133 10.10 7.45 -5.95
N ILE A 134 11.04 6.59 -5.60
CA ILE A 134 11.21 6.00 -4.28
C ILE A 134 12.45 6.64 -3.67
N GLU A 135 12.27 7.48 -2.67
CA GLU A 135 13.35 8.15 -1.94
C GLU A 135 13.56 7.44 -0.60
N SER A 136 14.80 7.13 -0.24
CA SER A 136 15.15 6.72 1.13
C SER A 136 15.60 7.95 1.92
N PHE A 137 15.02 8.16 3.09
CA PHE A 137 15.27 9.35 3.90
C PHE A 137 15.13 9.08 5.41
N GLU A 138 15.59 10.03 6.19
CA GLU A 138 15.58 10.04 7.66
C GLU A 138 14.42 10.88 8.18
N SER A 139 13.65 10.37 9.14
CA SER A 139 12.64 11.22 9.80
C SER A 139 13.14 12.06 10.96
N TYR A 140 14.32 11.72 11.48
CA TYR A 140 15.00 12.45 12.52
C TYR A 140 16.49 12.37 12.24
N ASP A 141 17.02 13.46 11.71
CA ASP A 141 18.46 13.64 11.46
C ASP A 141 19.13 14.01 12.79
N ASP A 142 19.80 13.04 13.41
CA ASP A 142 20.57 13.26 14.63
C ASP A 142 21.99 13.80 14.35
N ILE A 143 22.52 13.55 13.15
CA ILE A 143 23.82 14.06 12.66
C ILE A 143 23.75 14.40 11.15
N SER A 144 23.57 15.69 10.85
CA SER A 144 23.42 16.15 9.46
C SER A 144 24.55 15.73 8.52
N ASN A 145 24.16 15.27 7.32
CA ASN A 145 25.00 14.75 6.23
C ASN A 145 25.75 13.44 6.58
N PHE A 146 25.18 12.61 7.44
CA PHE A 146 25.69 11.27 7.71
C PHE A 146 24.69 10.22 7.25
N VAL A 147 25.20 9.02 6.94
CA VAL A 147 24.32 7.88 6.67
C VAL A 147 23.87 7.34 8.01
N ASP A 148 22.56 7.33 8.27
CA ASP A 148 22.03 6.76 9.51
C ASP A 148 21.46 5.36 9.32
N ALA A 149 21.15 4.94 8.08
CA ALA A 149 20.94 3.53 7.78
C ALA A 149 21.37 3.10 6.38
N ASP A 150 21.96 1.89 6.31
CA ASP A 150 22.10 1.16 5.06
C ASP A 150 20.89 0.24 4.87
N ILE A 151 20.22 0.33 3.73
CA ILE A 151 19.22 -0.64 3.29
C ILE A 151 19.97 -1.79 2.62
N THR A 152 20.23 -2.87 3.34
CA THR A 152 21.09 -3.96 2.85
C THR A 152 20.37 -4.94 1.93
N ALA A 153 19.04 -5.02 2.03
CA ALA A 153 18.19 -5.81 1.15
C ALA A 153 16.78 -5.22 1.12
N GLY A 154 16.00 -5.59 0.11
CA GLY A 154 14.58 -5.24 0.04
C GLY A 154 14.06 -5.14 -1.38
N VAL A 155 12.76 -5.42 -1.53
CA VAL A 155 12.01 -5.19 -2.76
C VAL A 155 10.74 -4.43 -2.43
N ILE A 156 10.45 -3.38 -3.18
CA ILE A 156 9.15 -2.70 -3.21
C ILE A 156 8.46 -3.04 -4.52
N THR A 157 7.24 -3.53 -4.46
CA THR A 157 6.37 -3.81 -5.60
C THR A 157 5.17 -2.87 -5.55
N LEU A 158 4.85 -2.20 -6.65
CA LEU A 158 3.69 -1.33 -6.76
C LEU A 158 2.75 -1.81 -7.87
N TYR A 159 1.46 -1.53 -7.68
CA TYR A 159 0.37 -1.92 -8.57
C TYR A 159 -0.31 -0.66 -9.06
N ALA A 160 -0.43 -0.50 -10.37
CA ALA A 160 -1.01 0.69 -10.98
C ALA A 160 -2.13 0.35 -11.97
N CYS A 161 -3.11 1.23 -12.03
CA CYS A 161 -4.16 1.24 -13.05
C CYS A 161 -4.13 2.54 -13.86
N PRO A 162 -4.66 2.57 -15.09
CA PRO A 162 -4.77 3.80 -15.86
C PRO A 162 -5.50 4.92 -15.10
N GLU A 163 -5.15 6.17 -15.39
CA GLU A 163 -5.83 7.33 -14.82
C GLU A 163 -7.34 7.28 -15.08
N GLY A 164 -8.16 7.70 -14.10
CA GLY A 164 -9.61 7.76 -14.23
C GLY A 164 -10.33 6.41 -14.07
N VAL A 165 -9.59 5.34 -13.82
CA VAL A 165 -10.15 4.05 -13.46
C VAL A 165 -10.38 4.01 -11.95
N LEU A 166 -11.54 4.51 -11.51
CA LEU A 166 -12.04 4.31 -10.16
C LEU A 166 -12.42 2.84 -9.98
N LEU A 167 -12.30 2.29 -8.76
CA LEU A 167 -12.93 1.00 -8.49
C LEU A 167 -14.42 1.12 -8.85
N PRO A 168 -15.01 0.07 -9.44
CA PRO A 168 -16.39 0.12 -9.88
C PRO A 168 -17.36 0.19 -8.70
N ILE A 169 -16.89 0.04 -7.45
CA ILE A 169 -17.71 0.18 -6.26
C ILE A 169 -16.97 0.96 -5.17
N GLU A 170 -17.71 1.76 -4.42
CA GLU A 170 -17.27 2.33 -3.16
C GLU A 170 -18.16 1.75 -2.05
N LEU A 171 -17.56 1.00 -1.11
CA LEU A 171 -18.29 0.36 -0.02
C LEU A 171 -18.45 1.31 1.16
N LYS A 172 -19.69 1.46 1.64
CA LYS A 172 -20.01 2.17 2.88
C LYS A 172 -19.83 1.27 4.10
N TYR A 173 -20.26 0.02 3.99
CA TYR A 173 -20.00 -1.02 4.97
C TYR A 173 -20.15 -2.40 4.34
N PHE A 174 -19.50 -3.39 4.95
CA PHE A 174 -19.71 -4.81 4.70
C PHE A 174 -19.76 -5.52 6.05
N ARG A 175 -20.82 -6.28 6.30
CA ARG A 175 -21.05 -6.97 7.58
C ARG A 175 -21.47 -8.40 7.32
N ALA A 176 -20.91 -9.33 8.09
CA ALA A 176 -21.39 -10.70 8.17
C ALA A 176 -21.76 -11.01 9.62
N VAL A 177 -22.96 -11.54 9.86
CA VAL A 177 -23.46 -11.97 11.17
C VAL A 177 -23.72 -13.47 11.10
N PRO A 178 -23.10 -14.29 11.97
CA PRO A 178 -23.39 -15.72 12.02
C PRO A 178 -24.80 -15.96 12.58
N GLU A 179 -25.58 -16.79 11.91
CA GLU A 179 -26.94 -17.19 12.27
C GLU A 179 -27.07 -18.71 12.17
N ASP A 180 -27.01 -19.42 13.31
CA ASP A 180 -27.05 -20.88 13.42
C ASP A 180 -26.11 -21.62 12.44
N LYS A 181 -26.62 -21.98 11.26
CA LYS A 181 -25.93 -22.74 10.21
C LYS A 181 -25.61 -21.91 8.96
N THR A 182 -25.88 -20.60 9.01
CA THR A 182 -25.72 -19.66 7.90
C THR A 182 -24.99 -18.41 8.38
N ASN A 183 -24.47 -17.63 7.43
CA ASN A 183 -24.00 -16.27 7.71
C ASN A 183 -24.91 -15.31 6.96
N ASN A 184 -25.48 -14.36 7.67
CA ASN A 184 -26.24 -13.27 7.10
C ASN A 184 -25.25 -12.15 6.72
N ILE A 185 -25.12 -11.88 5.43
CA ILE A 185 -24.19 -10.91 4.89
C ILE A 185 -24.99 -9.71 4.41
N THR A 186 -24.61 -8.52 4.82
CA THR A 186 -25.25 -7.27 4.42
C THR A 186 -24.18 -6.24 4.10
N TRP A 187 -24.32 -5.55 2.99
CA TRP A 187 -23.41 -4.46 2.62
C TRP A 187 -24.17 -3.27 2.07
N ALA A 188 -23.47 -2.16 1.97
CA ALA A 188 -23.97 -1.00 1.26
C ALA A 188 -22.86 -0.36 0.44
N THR A 189 -23.23 0.10 -0.75
CA THR A 189 -22.37 0.91 -1.63
C THR A 189 -22.76 2.38 -1.48
N SER A 190 -21.79 3.28 -1.52
CA SER A 190 -22.02 4.73 -1.70
C SER A 190 -21.94 5.15 -3.16
N SER A 191 -21.24 4.37 -3.99
CA SER A 191 -21.26 4.50 -5.44
C SER A 191 -20.96 3.16 -6.12
N GLU A 192 -21.50 3.01 -7.33
CA GLU A 192 -21.25 1.92 -8.28
C GLU A 192 -21.01 2.54 -9.67
N LEU A 193 -20.01 2.06 -10.40
CA LEU A 193 -19.60 2.55 -11.70
C LEU A 193 -19.42 1.34 -12.62
N ASN A 194 -20.34 1.19 -13.57
CA ASN A 194 -20.37 0.07 -14.51
C ASN A 194 -20.42 -1.31 -13.82
N THR A 195 -21.09 -1.42 -12.68
CA THR A 195 -21.22 -2.65 -11.91
C THR A 195 -22.44 -3.46 -12.35
N GLU A 196 -22.21 -4.53 -13.10
CA GLU A 196 -23.28 -5.45 -13.53
C GLU A 196 -23.68 -6.43 -12.41
N TRP A 197 -22.69 -6.97 -11.69
CA TRP A 197 -22.92 -8.00 -10.67
C TRP A 197 -21.99 -7.82 -9.46
N HIS A 198 -22.52 -8.03 -8.26
CA HIS A 198 -21.77 -8.32 -7.04
C HIS A 198 -21.62 -9.82 -6.90
N ILE A 199 -20.39 -10.33 -6.84
CA ILE A 199 -20.12 -11.77 -6.63
C ILE A 199 -19.79 -11.99 -5.15
N VAL A 200 -20.53 -12.88 -4.50
CA VAL A 200 -20.26 -13.26 -3.11
C VAL A 200 -19.47 -14.56 -3.10
N GLU A 201 -18.26 -14.51 -2.56
CA GLU A 201 -17.37 -15.65 -2.43
C GLU A 201 -17.10 -16.00 -0.97
N ARG A 202 -16.78 -17.27 -0.71
CA ARG A 202 -16.45 -17.78 0.61
C ARG A 202 -15.13 -18.55 0.56
N SER A 203 -14.27 -18.32 1.55
CA SER A 203 -13.12 -19.17 1.85
C SER A 203 -13.22 -19.70 3.27
N ALA A 204 -12.88 -20.98 3.47
CA ALA A 204 -12.78 -21.56 4.82
C ALA A 204 -11.57 -21.04 5.61
N THR A 205 -10.57 -20.48 4.92
CA THR A 205 -9.30 -20.02 5.53
C THR A 205 -9.13 -18.51 5.48
N GLY A 206 -9.90 -17.81 4.63
CA GLY A 206 -9.77 -16.38 4.39
C GLY A 206 -8.56 -15.98 3.54
N THR A 207 -7.70 -16.93 3.15
CA THR A 207 -6.43 -16.65 2.47
C THR A 207 -6.29 -17.28 1.09
N GLY A 208 -7.27 -18.09 0.67
CA GLY A 208 -7.29 -18.73 -0.66
C GLY A 208 -8.44 -19.72 -0.81
N ASN A 209 -8.54 -20.38 -1.97
CA ASN A 209 -9.62 -21.32 -2.31
C ASN A 209 -11.02 -20.69 -2.11
N TRP A 210 -11.24 -19.54 -2.73
CA TRP A 210 -12.53 -18.86 -2.72
C TRP A 210 -13.53 -19.59 -3.62
N GLU A 211 -14.70 -19.88 -3.06
CA GLU A 211 -15.81 -20.53 -3.76
C GLU A 211 -16.94 -19.52 -3.95
N LYS A 212 -17.45 -19.41 -5.18
CA LYS A 212 -18.62 -18.58 -5.48
C LYS A 212 -19.86 -19.14 -4.79
N MET A 213 -20.45 -18.34 -3.91
CA MET A 213 -21.69 -18.65 -3.19
C MET A 213 -22.93 -18.14 -3.92
N GLY A 214 -22.80 -17.02 -4.63
CA GLY A 214 -23.90 -16.39 -5.35
C GLY A 214 -23.47 -15.13 -6.08
N GLN A 215 -24.43 -14.51 -6.76
CA GLN A 215 -24.27 -13.18 -7.33
C GLN A 215 -25.56 -12.39 -7.16
N ILE A 216 -25.44 -11.08 -6.97
CA ILE A 216 -26.56 -10.14 -6.90
C ILE A 216 -26.35 -9.08 -7.98
N GLU A 217 -27.42 -8.65 -8.63
CA GLU A 217 -27.35 -7.60 -9.65
C GLU A 217 -26.87 -6.28 -9.02
N GLY A 218 -25.90 -5.64 -9.66
CA GLY A 218 -25.43 -4.31 -9.27
C GLY A 218 -26.41 -3.22 -9.71
N ALA A 219 -26.19 -2.01 -9.24
CA ALA A 219 -26.94 -0.82 -9.65
C ALA A 219 -26.46 -0.24 -11.00
N GLY A 220 -25.55 -0.92 -11.70
CA GLY A 220 -24.91 -0.41 -12.92
C GLY A 220 -24.00 0.76 -12.60
N THR A 221 -24.38 1.95 -13.06
CA THR A 221 -23.72 3.21 -12.71
C THR A 221 -24.66 4.03 -11.84
N SER A 222 -24.32 4.18 -10.57
CA SER A 222 -25.10 4.89 -9.56
C SER A 222 -24.20 5.59 -8.55
N ASN A 223 -24.54 6.82 -8.17
CA ASN A 223 -23.91 7.53 -7.04
C ASN A 223 -24.85 7.59 -5.82
N GLU A 224 -25.86 6.72 -5.79
CA GLU A 224 -26.82 6.62 -4.70
C GLU A 224 -26.44 5.50 -3.74
N ASN A 225 -26.92 5.58 -2.50
CA ASN A 225 -26.72 4.50 -1.54
C ASN A 225 -27.58 3.28 -1.93
N HIS A 226 -26.96 2.13 -2.14
CA HIS A 226 -27.66 0.85 -2.29
C HIS A 226 -27.34 -0.08 -1.12
N ILE A 227 -28.33 -0.86 -0.68
CA ILE A 227 -28.20 -1.82 0.41
C ILE A 227 -28.55 -3.20 -0.16
N TYR A 228 -27.70 -4.17 0.17
CA TYR A 228 -27.80 -5.56 -0.26
C TYR A 228 -27.73 -6.49 0.95
#